data_AF-A0A485JKF7-F1
#
_entry.id   AF-A0A485JKF7-F1
#
_cell.length_a   1.000
_cell.length_b   1.000
_cell.length_c   1.000
_cell.angle_alpha   90.00
_cell.angle_beta   90.00
_cell.angle_gamma   90.00
#
_symmetry.space_group_name_H-M   'P 1'
#
loop_
_entity.id
_entity.type
_entity.pdbx_description
1 polymer ?
#
loop_
_entity_poly.entity_id
_entity_poly.type
_entity_poly.pdbx_seq_one_letter_code
_entity_poly.pdbx_strand_id
1 'polypeptide(L)' 'MMLVAAILKIQYDIYHMQRMEGELTNTMTQWADKIGHLQIADNPHRGEPGTGEINYDYLFKVIENSDYNGWVGCE' A
#
# COMPACT_ATOMS: atom_id res chain seq x y z
N MET A 1 5.39 -31.55 1.13
CA MET A 1 4.21 -30.97 0.47
C MET A 1 4.02 -29.56 1.04
N MET A 2 4.68 -28.56 0.45
CA MET A 2 4.60 -27.16 0.90
C MET A 2 3.28 -26.56 0.39
N LEU A 3 2.25 -26.59 1.24
CA LEU A 3 1.09 -25.71 1.13
C LEU A 3 1.40 -24.46 1.96
N VAL A 4 2.35 -23.63 1.51
CA VAL A 4 2.25 -22.21 1.84
C VAL A 4 1.20 -21.70 0.88
N ALA A 5 0.02 -21.35 1.39
CA ALA A 5 -1.15 -21.07 0.58
C ALA A 5 -0.85 -19.96 -0.44
N ALA A 6 -0.66 -20.33 -1.71
CA ALA A 6 -0.42 -19.38 -2.81
C ALA A 6 -1.54 -18.32 -2.95
N ILE A 7 -2.71 -18.63 -2.38
CA ILE A 7 -3.91 -17.78 -2.37
C ILE A 7 -3.97 -16.79 -1.19
N LEU A 8 -3.08 -16.88 -0.20
CA LEU A 8 -3.05 -15.94 0.92
C LEU A 8 -2.12 -14.77 0.60
N LYS A 9 -2.63 -13.55 0.74
CA LYS A 9 -1.93 -12.30 0.43
C LYS A 9 -2.18 -11.24 1.50
N ILE A 10 -1.34 -10.22 1.54
CA ILE A 10 -1.44 -9.08 2.47
C ILE A 10 -2.43 -8.05 1.93
N GLN A 11 -3.26 -7.50 2.81
CA GLN A 11 -3.94 -6.23 2.59
C GLN A 11 -3.03 -5.11 3.10
N TYR A 12 -2.52 -4.29 2.20
CA TYR A 12 -1.57 -3.22 2.53
C TYR A 12 -2.33 -1.88 2.55
N ASP A 13 -2.65 -1.41 3.76
CA ASP A 13 -3.31 -0.12 3.98
C ASP A 13 -2.25 0.97 4.22
N ILE A 14 -2.16 1.93 3.29
CA ILE A 14 -1.16 3.02 3.35
C ILE A 14 -1.37 3.93 4.57
N TYR A 15 -2.61 4.20 4.95
CA TYR A 15 -2.91 5.04 6.11
C TYR A 15 -2.37 4.39 7.39
N HIS A 16 -2.64 3.10 7.58
CA HIS A 16 -2.13 2.36 8.74
C HIS A 16 -0.61 2.23 8.71
N MET A 17 -0.03 1.95 7.56
CA MET A 17 1.42 1.83 7.42
C MET A 17 2.13 3.15 7.72
N GLN A 18 1.60 4.30 7.29
CA GLN A 18 2.17 5.61 7.60
C GLN A 18 2.17 5.89 9.11
N ARG A 19 1.09 5.50 9.82
CA ARG A 19 0.97 5.75 11.27
C ARG A 19 1.84 4.83 12.12
N MET A 20 2.03 3.59 11.67
CA MET A 20 2.67 2.55 12.47
C MET A 20 4.17 2.44 12.20
N GLU A 21 4.57 2.51 10.93
CA GLU A 21 5.91 2.16 10.48
C GLU A 21 6.58 3.27 9.67
N GLY A 22 5.81 4.01 8.87
CA GLY A 22 6.35 4.90 7.85
C GLY A 22 7.03 4.10 6.72
N GLU A 23 8.07 4.68 6.10
CA GLU A 23 8.90 4.01 5.08
C GLU A 23 8.06 3.34 3.95
N LEU A 24 6.98 4.03 3.53
CA LEU A 24 5.98 3.49 2.60
C LEU A 24 6.57 3.00 1.28
N THR A 25 7.51 3.77 0.70
CA THR A 25 8.14 3.42 -0.58
C THR A 25 8.85 2.07 -0.49
N ASN A 26 9.72 1.93 0.51
CA ASN A 26 10.58 0.77 0.64
C ASN A 26 9.78 -0.47 1.05
N THR A 27 8.89 -0.32 2.04
CA THR A 27 8.09 -1.45 2.54
C THR A 27 7.08 -1.95 1.51
N MET A 28 6.41 -1.05 0.78
CA MET A 28 5.47 -1.46 -0.29
C MET A 28 6.21 -2.13 -1.46
N THR A 29 7.34 -1.55 -1.91
CA THR A 29 8.13 -2.13 -3.01
C THR A 29 8.70 -3.50 -2.64
N GLN A 30 9.22 -3.65 -1.42
CA GLN A 30 9.81 -4.92 -0.94
C GLN A 30 8.81 -6.07 -0.92
N TRP A 31 7.52 -5.78 -0.69
CA TRP A 31 6.50 -6.80 -0.51
C TRP A 31 5.44 -6.81 -1.61
N ALA A 32 5.65 -6.08 -2.71
CA ALA A 32 4.67 -5.91 -3.78
C ALA A 32 4.12 -7.24 -4.33
N ASP A 33 4.97 -8.27 -4.45
CA ASP A 33 4.62 -9.63 -4.89
C ASP A 33 3.70 -10.39 -3.91
N LYS A 34 3.63 -9.95 -2.65
CA LYS A 34 2.83 -10.52 -1.58
C LYS A 34 1.58 -9.72 -1.25
N ILE A 35 1.41 -8.52 -1.81
CA ILE A 35 0.22 -7.69 -1.62
C ILE A 35 -0.89 -8.19 -2.55
N GLY A 36 -2.06 -8.46 -1.98
CA GLY A 36 -3.27 -8.87 -2.72
C GLY A 36 -4.24 -7.72 -2.94
N HIS A 37 -4.22 -6.72 -2.04
CA HIS A 37 -5.02 -5.51 -2.15
C HIS A 37 -4.31 -4.34 -1.46
N LEU A 38 -4.41 -3.15 -2.05
CA LEU A 38 -3.88 -1.91 -1.52
C LEU A 38 -5.04 -0.96 -1.20
N GLN A 39 -5.00 -0.30 -0.05
CA GLN A 39 -5.95 0.74 0.31
C GLN A 39 -5.25 2.05 0.64
N ILE A 40 -5.94 3.16 0.35
CA ILE A 40 -5.44 4.51 0.56
C ILE A 40 -6.46 5.37 1.31
N ALA A 41 -5.93 6.17 2.23
CA ALA A 41 -6.56 7.32 2.86
C ALA A 41 -5.44 8.20 3.41
N ASP A 42 -5.61 9.52 3.45
CA ASP A 42 -4.52 10.40 3.85
C ASP A 42 -4.32 10.44 5.36
N ASN A 43 -3.06 10.60 5.79
CA ASN A 43 -2.69 10.77 7.20
C ASN A 43 -2.62 12.29 7.51
N PRO A 44 -3.12 12.77 8.68
CA PRO A 44 -3.52 12.02 9.87
C PRO A 44 -5.01 11.75 10.06
N HIS A 45 -5.88 12.28 9.19
CA HIS A 45 -7.31 12.32 9.44
C HIS A 45 -8.14 11.27 8.68
N ARG A 46 -7.48 10.41 7.89
CA ARG A 46 -8.14 9.43 7.02
C ARG A 46 -9.07 10.11 6.01
N GLY A 47 -8.64 11.27 5.51
CA GLY A 47 -9.34 12.05 4.48
C GLY A 47 -8.95 11.62 3.08
N GLU A 48 -9.43 12.35 2.07
CA GLU A 48 -9.08 12.09 0.68
C GLU A 48 -7.56 12.22 0.44
N PRO A 49 -6.96 11.40 -0.44
CA PRO A 49 -5.57 11.56 -0.86
C PRO A 49 -5.23 13.00 -1.29
N GLY A 50 -4.22 13.60 -0.66
CA GLY A 50 -3.80 14.99 -0.89
C GLY A 50 -4.32 16.00 0.14
N THR A 51 -5.10 15.57 1.14
CA THR A 51 -5.58 16.42 2.24
C THR A 51 -4.62 16.46 3.43
N GLY A 52 -3.59 15.63 3.43
CA GLY A 52 -2.68 15.39 4.54
C GLY A 52 -1.21 15.42 4.16
N GLU A 53 -0.42 14.63 4.88
CA GLU A 53 1.05 14.68 4.80
C GLU A 53 1.64 13.75 3.74
N ILE A 54 0.84 12.86 3.14
CA ILE A 54 1.32 11.85 2.20
C ILE A 54 1.34 12.42 0.77
N ASN A 55 2.49 12.36 0.12
CA ASN A 55 2.61 12.70 -1.31
C ASN A 55 2.12 11.54 -2.19
N TYR A 56 0.82 11.51 -2.49
CA TYR A 56 0.19 10.47 -3.29
C TYR A 56 0.61 10.47 -4.77
N ASP A 57 0.89 11.62 -5.37
CA ASP A 57 1.39 11.69 -6.76
C ASP A 57 2.72 10.93 -6.91
N TYR A 58 3.57 11.02 -5.90
CA TYR A 58 4.79 10.25 -5.84
C TYR A 58 4.50 8.76 -5.56
N LEU A 59 3.67 8.43 -4.57
CA LEU A 59 3.38 7.03 -4.24
C LEU A 59 2.70 6.27 -5.38
N PHE A 60 1.81 6.89 -6.14
CA PHE A 60 1.20 6.24 -7.30
C PHE A 60 2.24 5.86 -8.36
N LYS A 61 3.27 6.69 -8.57
CA LYS A 61 4.40 6.33 -9.44
C LYS A 61 5.20 5.16 -8.87
N VAL A 62 5.37 5.08 -7.55
CA VAL A 62 6.03 3.91 -6.94
C VAL A 62 5.19 2.65 -7.16
N ILE A 63 3.87 2.74 -6.96
CA ILE A 63 2.94 1.61 -7.17
C ILE A 63 2.98 1.15 -8.64
N GLU A 64 2.89 2.09 -9.58
CA GLU A 64 2.93 1.81 -11.03
C GLU A 64 4.24 1.15 -11.47
N ASN A 65 5.37 1.47 -10.82
CA ASN A 65 6.67 0.88 -11.11
C ASN A 65 6.99 -0.38 -10.27
N SER A 66 6.07 -0.83 -9.42
CA SER A 66 6.23 -2.02 -8.58
C SER A 66 5.66 -3.27 -9.24
N ASP A 67 5.90 -4.44 -8.64
CA ASP A 67 5.28 -5.70 -9.09
C ASP A 67 3.79 -5.83 -8.69
N TYR A 68 3.21 -4.80 -8.06
CA TYR A 68 1.80 -4.80 -7.69
C TYR A 68 0.91 -4.49 -8.90
N ASN A 69 0.08 -5.46 -9.27
CA ASN A 69 -0.83 -5.38 -10.42
C ASN A 69 -2.32 -5.45 -10.01
N GLY A 70 -2.61 -5.19 -8.74
CA GLY A 70 -3.97 -5.26 -8.18
C GLY A 70 -4.70 -3.91 -8.13
N TRP A 71 -5.87 -3.89 -7.49
CA TRP A 71 -6.68 -2.69 -7.33
C TRP A 71 -6.24 -1.83 -6.15
N VAL A 72 -6.36 -0.51 -6.29
CA VAL A 72 -6.21 0.45 -5.19
C VAL A 72 -7.60 0.87 -4.73
N GLY A 73 -7.96 0.53 -3.49
CA GLY A 73 -9.22 0.93 -2.87
C GLY A 73 -9.11 2.29 -2.18
N CYS A 74 -10.04 3.20 -2.46
CA CYS A 74 -10.23 4.42 -1.67
C CYS A 74 -11.17 4.08 -0.51
N GLU A 75 -10.63 3.96 0.70
CA GLU A 75 -11.41 3.64 1.91
C GLU A 75 -11.68 4.89 2.76
#